data_AF-A0A8G1A1W8-F1
#
_entry.id   AF-A0A8G1A1W8-F1
#
_cell.length_a   1.000
_cell.length_b   1.000
_cell.length_c   1.000
_cell.angle_alpha   90.00
_cell.angle_beta   90.00
_cell.angle_gamma   90.00
#
_symmetry.space_group_name_H-M   'P 1'
#
loop_
_entity.id
_entity.type
_entity.pdbx_description
1 polymer ?
#
loop_
_entity_poly.entity_id
_entity_poly.type
_entity_poly.pdbx_seq_one_letter_code
_entity_poly.pdbx_strand_id
1 'polypeptide(L)'
;MKGETAFAIIAVAASLFIAVFLLTFHGACGEEQAVPTPAVPVETPGPAPIQTLETVETTPAPETAADPVVGRWIFDQTYTEELLLQADGSGSLLTTYPTSVNASGPWNVTWTADPGRSGQRMRAYHLTVEDAGVELLFFDENKGDLRRHGEDGIVFYTRAP
;
A
#
# COMPACT_ATOMS: atom_id res chain seq x y z
N MET A 1 -33.91 -36.70 10.82
CA MET A 1 -34.24 -35.26 10.73
C MET A 1 -33.53 -34.51 11.87
N LYS A 2 -32.25 -34.16 11.71
CA LYS A 2 -31.45 -33.42 12.72
C LYS A 2 -30.47 -32.40 12.11
N GLY A 3 -30.36 -32.32 10.78
CA GLY A 3 -29.45 -31.41 10.08
C GLY A 3 -30.08 -30.04 9.76
N GLU A 4 -31.37 -29.99 9.48
CA GLU A 4 -32.05 -28.76 9.04
C GLU A 4 -32.15 -27.70 10.17
N THR A 5 -32.27 -28.15 11.42
CA THR A 5 -32.37 -27.25 12.59
C THR A 5 -31.03 -26.60 12.95
N ALA A 6 -29.90 -27.29 12.70
CA ALA A 6 -28.57 -26.77 13.01
C ALA A 6 -28.14 -25.64 12.06
N PHE A 7 -28.46 -25.78 10.77
CA PHE A 7 -28.18 -24.75 9.76
C PHE A 7 -28.98 -23.46 9.99
N ALA A 8 -30.23 -23.59 10.44
CA ALA A 8 -31.07 -22.43 10.75
C ALA A 8 -30.52 -21.59 11.92
N ILE A 9 -30.00 -22.24 12.97
CA ILE A 9 -29.45 -21.54 14.14
C ILE A 9 -28.15 -20.79 13.79
N ILE A 10 -27.28 -21.40 12.98
CA ILE A 10 -26.02 -20.78 12.54
C ILE A 10 -26.30 -19.56 11.64
N ALA A 11 -27.28 -19.65 10.74
CA ALA A 11 -27.67 -18.54 9.86
C ALA A 11 -28.25 -17.34 10.64
N VAL A 12 -29.05 -17.60 11.68
CA VAL A 12 -29.60 -16.55 12.55
C VAL A 12 -28.48 -15.89 13.38
N ALA A 13 -27.53 -16.66 13.91
CA ALA A 13 -26.42 -16.13 14.68
C ALA A 13 -25.47 -15.25 13.83
N ALA A 14 -25.19 -15.65 12.59
CA ALA A 14 -24.38 -14.86 11.66
C ALA A 14 -25.07 -13.54 11.26
N SER A 15 -26.39 -13.57 11.06
CA SER A 15 -27.16 -12.37 10.68
C SER A 15 -27.25 -11.35 11.82
N LEU A 16 -27.38 -11.81 13.07
CA LEU A 16 -27.32 -10.94 14.26
C LEU A 16 -25.93 -10.31 14.44
N PHE A 17 -24.86 -11.05 14.17
CA PHE A 17 -23.50 -10.53 14.27
C PHE A 17 -23.23 -9.40 13.25
N ILE A 18 -23.69 -9.57 12.01
CA ILE A 18 -23.58 -8.56 10.95
C ILE A 18 -24.42 -7.32 11.28
N ALA A 19 -25.64 -7.49 11.81
CA ALA A 19 -26.50 -6.37 12.18
C ALA A 19 -25.92 -5.52 13.33
N VAL A 20 -25.28 -6.15 14.33
CA VAL A 20 -24.59 -5.44 15.41
C VAL A 20 -23.34 -4.72 14.89
N PHE A 21 -22.61 -5.31 13.95
CA PHE A 21 -21.44 -4.67 13.32
C PHE A 21 -21.84 -3.42 12.52
N LEU A 22 -22.96 -3.45 11.79
CA LEU A 22 -23.42 -2.31 10.99
C LEU A 22 -24.01 -1.15 11.82
N LEU A 23 -24.50 -1.43 13.03
CA LEU A 23 -25.00 -0.42 13.98
C LEU A 23 -23.89 0.32 14.74
N THR A 24 -22.69 -0.26 14.84
CA THR A 24 -21.56 0.39 15.54
C THR A 24 -20.75 1.35 14.65
N PHE A 25 -20.95 1.32 13.32
CA PHE A 25 -20.32 2.23 12.36
C PHE A 25 -21.19 3.44 11.95
N HIS A 26 -22.35 3.64 12.56
CA HIS A 26 -23.26 4.76 12.26
C HIS A 26 -23.30 5.87 13.32
N GLY A 27 -22.24 6.04 14.12
CA GLY A 27 -22.18 7.05 15.17
C GLY A 27 -20.93 7.90 15.15
N ALA A 28 -21.10 9.18 14.78
CA ALA A 28 -20.25 10.33 15.08
C ALA A 28 -18.99 10.57 14.22
N CYS A 29 -19.20 11.23 13.07
CA CYS A 29 -18.37 12.36 12.65
C CYS A 29 -19.38 13.46 12.29
N GLY A 30 -19.72 14.34 13.23
CA GLY A 30 -18.93 15.53 13.52
C GLY A 30 -19.64 16.69 12.82
N GLU A 31 -20.52 17.37 13.56
CA GLU A 31 -21.16 18.61 13.12
C GLU A 31 -20.06 19.62 12.77
N GLU A 32 -19.89 19.94 11.50
CA GLU A 32 -19.03 21.03 11.07
C GLU A 32 -19.76 22.34 11.34
N GLN A 33 -19.57 22.85 12.56
CA GLN A 33 -20.04 24.15 12.97
C GLN A 33 -19.33 25.20 12.10
N ALA A 34 -20.02 25.73 11.09
CA ALA A 34 -19.58 26.87 10.31
C ALA A 34 -19.39 28.07 11.26
N VAL A 35 -18.13 28.40 11.54
CA VAL A 35 -17.76 29.66 12.19
C VAL A 35 -18.12 30.79 11.21
N PRO A 36 -18.92 31.80 11.59
CA PRO A 36 -19.21 32.91 10.70
C PRO A 36 -17.93 33.75 10.50
N THR A 37 -17.43 33.79 9.27
CA THR A 37 -16.41 34.73 8.81
C THR A 37 -16.89 36.16 9.01
N PRO A 38 -16.17 37.02 9.77
CA PRO A 38 -16.43 38.45 9.77
C PRO A 38 -16.12 39.03 8.39
N ALA A 39 -17.07 39.77 7.80
CA ALA A 39 -16.85 40.50 6.57
C ALA A 39 -15.76 41.57 6.80
N VAL A 40 -14.62 41.42 6.13
CA VAL A 40 -13.57 42.45 6.08
C VAL A 40 -14.09 43.62 5.22
N PRO A 41 -14.08 44.87 5.71
CA PRO A 41 -14.44 46.02 4.88
C PRO A 41 -13.39 46.22 3.78
N VAL A 42 -13.86 46.44 2.55
CA VAL A 42 -13.02 46.77 1.39
C VAL A 42 -12.42 48.16 1.61
N GLU A 43 -11.15 48.24 1.96
CA GLU A 43 -10.41 49.49 1.94
C GLU A 43 -9.86 49.78 0.53
N THR A 44 -10.15 50.99 0.06
CA THR A 44 -9.74 51.63 -1.20
C THR A 44 -8.21 51.59 -1.41
N PRO A 45 -7.68 51.42 -2.64
CA PRO A 45 -6.23 51.37 -2.87
C PRO A 45 -5.59 52.76 -2.67
N GLY A 46 -4.84 52.92 -1.58
CA GLY A 46 -3.80 53.95 -1.43
C GLY A 46 -2.48 53.46 -2.04
N PRO A 47 -1.56 54.37 -2.43
CA PRO A 47 -0.32 54.01 -3.12
C PRO A 47 0.57 53.12 -2.22
N ALA A 48 0.98 51.97 -2.75
CA ALA A 48 1.76 50.96 -2.05
C ALA A 48 3.18 51.46 -1.68
N PRO A 49 3.66 51.27 -0.45
CA PRO A 49 5.07 51.39 -0.12
C PRO A 49 5.85 50.19 -0.70
N ILE A 50 7.05 50.45 -1.20
CA ILE A 50 7.96 49.48 -1.82
C ILE A 50 8.32 48.40 -0.78
N GLN A 51 7.95 47.15 -1.04
CA GLN A 51 8.39 46.01 -0.23
C GLN A 51 9.75 45.51 -0.69
N THR A 52 10.71 45.50 0.23
CA THR A 52 11.97 44.77 0.12
C THR A 52 11.67 43.27 0.06
N LEU A 53 12.16 42.57 -0.95
CA LEU A 53 12.04 41.11 -1.07
C LEU A 53 12.88 40.43 0.02
N GLU A 54 12.25 39.94 1.08
CA GLU A 54 12.89 38.98 1.99
C GLU A 54 13.03 37.63 1.27
N THR A 55 14.27 37.17 1.15
CA THR A 55 14.59 35.82 0.69
C THR A 55 14.08 34.82 1.73
N VAL A 56 12.96 34.16 1.43
CA VAL A 56 12.50 33.00 2.19
C VAL A 56 13.47 31.87 1.93
N GLU A 57 14.39 31.61 2.87
CA GLU A 57 15.14 30.36 2.92
C GLU A 57 14.14 29.22 3.12
N THR A 58 13.75 28.59 2.02
CA THR A 58 12.98 27.36 2.06
C THR A 58 13.93 26.29 2.56
N THR A 59 13.89 26.00 3.87
CA THR A 59 14.55 24.81 4.41
C THR A 59 13.97 23.61 3.66
N PRO A 60 14.76 22.84 2.90
CA PRO A 60 14.24 21.65 2.24
C PRO A 60 13.71 20.71 3.32
N ALA A 61 12.47 20.25 3.14
CA ALA A 61 11.91 19.20 3.98
C ALA A 61 12.88 18.00 4.01
N PRO A 62 13.06 17.33 5.15
CA PRO A 62 13.95 16.18 5.23
C PRO A 62 13.53 15.15 4.17
N GLU A 63 14.46 14.80 3.27
CA GLU A 63 14.25 13.74 2.30
C GLU A 63 13.94 12.45 3.07
N THR A 64 12.69 12.01 3.03
CA THR A 64 12.30 10.70 3.57
C THR A 64 13.12 9.64 2.85
N ALA A 65 13.98 8.93 3.58
CA ALA A 65 14.76 7.83 3.02
C ALA A 65 13.81 6.85 2.31
N ALA A 66 14.13 6.50 1.05
CA ALA A 66 13.32 5.59 0.25
C ALA A 66 13.15 4.25 0.98
N ASP A 67 11.95 3.67 0.91
CA ASP A 67 11.67 2.39 1.55
C ASP A 67 12.62 1.31 0.99
N PRO A 68 13.29 0.49 1.83
CA PRO A 68 14.31 -0.45 1.38
C PRO A 68 13.78 -1.54 0.45
N VAL A 69 12.46 -1.75 0.38
CA VAL A 69 11.86 -2.69 -0.58
C VAL A 69 11.93 -2.18 -2.03
N VAL A 70 12.05 -0.86 -2.23
CA VAL A 70 12.12 -0.22 -3.56
C VAL A 70 13.38 -0.65 -4.28
N GLY A 71 13.24 -1.15 -5.50
CA GLY A 71 14.34 -1.63 -6.33
C GLY A 71 13.96 -2.80 -7.24
N ARG A 72 14.95 -3.31 -7.95
CA ARG A 72 14.83 -4.50 -8.81
C ARG A 72 15.27 -5.75 -8.03
N TRP A 73 14.46 -6.78 -8.11
CA TRP A 73 14.60 -8.03 -7.37
C TRP A 73 14.55 -9.20 -8.34
N ILE A 74 15.50 -10.13 -8.24
CA ILE A 74 15.66 -11.24 -9.17
C ILE A 74 15.59 -12.56 -8.39
N PHE A 75 14.71 -13.43 -8.85
CA PHE A 75 14.74 -14.86 -8.59
C PHE A 75 15.30 -15.53 -9.84
N ASP A 76 16.35 -16.34 -9.70
CA ASP A 76 17.00 -17.00 -10.82
C ASP A 76 17.28 -18.46 -10.48
N GLN A 77 16.35 -19.34 -10.86
CA GLN A 77 16.48 -20.80 -10.69
C GLN A 77 16.01 -21.53 -11.96
N THR A 78 14.92 -22.30 -11.87
CA THR A 78 14.32 -23.02 -13.02
C THR A 78 13.75 -22.06 -14.06
N TYR A 79 13.41 -20.86 -13.63
CA TYR A 79 13.02 -19.72 -14.44
C TYR A 79 13.60 -18.45 -13.79
N THR A 80 13.66 -17.37 -14.55
CA THR A 80 14.06 -16.06 -14.04
C THR A 80 12.80 -15.23 -13.81
N GLU A 81 12.68 -14.61 -12.66
CA GLU A 81 11.61 -13.68 -12.36
C GLU A 81 12.17 -12.36 -11.85
N GLU A 82 11.74 -11.28 -12.48
CA GLU A 82 12.14 -9.91 -12.17
C GLU A 82 10.96 -9.16 -11.59
N LEU A 83 11.11 -8.72 -10.35
CA LEU A 83 10.16 -7.86 -9.64
C LEU A 83 10.78 -6.47 -9.48
N LEU A 84 10.17 -5.46 -10.10
CA LEU A 84 10.53 -4.06 -9.95
C LEU A 84 9.50 -3.37 -9.06
N LEU A 85 9.96 -2.76 -7.96
CA LEU A 85 9.12 -1.99 -7.03
C LEU A 85 9.59 -0.54 -7.02
N GLN A 86 8.70 0.39 -7.32
CA GLN A 86 8.95 1.82 -7.40
C GLN A 86 8.43 2.55 -6.15
N ALA A 87 9.08 3.65 -5.79
CA ALA A 87 8.78 4.40 -4.55
C ALA A 87 7.35 4.97 -4.48
N ASP A 88 6.65 5.09 -5.61
CA ASP A 88 5.26 5.55 -5.69
C ASP A 88 4.23 4.44 -5.39
N GLY A 89 4.68 3.23 -5.07
CA GLY A 89 3.81 2.08 -4.82
C GLY A 89 3.47 1.28 -6.08
N SER A 90 4.01 1.64 -7.25
CA SER A 90 3.85 0.88 -8.49
C SER A 90 5.01 -0.08 -8.75
N GLY A 91 4.90 -0.90 -9.79
CA GLY A 91 5.94 -1.83 -10.18
C GLY A 91 5.59 -2.69 -11.38
N SER A 92 6.47 -3.65 -11.68
CA SER A 92 6.21 -4.69 -12.66
C SER A 92 6.76 -6.05 -12.23
N LEU A 93 6.10 -7.12 -12.67
CA LEU A 93 6.57 -8.51 -12.52
C LEU A 93 6.75 -9.12 -13.91
N LEU A 94 7.91 -9.72 -14.17
CA LEU A 94 8.22 -10.41 -15.43
C LEU A 94 8.78 -11.80 -15.15
N THR A 95 8.26 -12.83 -15.80
CA THR A 95 8.75 -14.21 -15.67
C THR A 95 9.27 -14.71 -17.02
N THR A 96 10.50 -15.22 -17.05
CA THR A 96 11.18 -15.74 -18.24
C THR A 96 11.58 -17.19 -18.02
N TYR A 97 11.20 -18.08 -18.94
CA TYR A 97 11.54 -19.51 -18.86
C TYR A 97 12.66 -19.85 -19.86
N PRO A 98 13.74 -20.54 -19.44
CA PRO A 98 14.93 -20.75 -20.27
C PRO A 98 14.68 -21.55 -21.56
N THR A 99 13.66 -22.40 -21.57
CA THR A 99 13.32 -23.25 -22.73
C THR A 99 12.07 -22.80 -23.48
N SER A 100 11.43 -21.71 -23.05
CA SER A 100 10.25 -21.16 -23.69
C SER A 100 10.61 -19.86 -24.39
N VAL A 101 10.14 -19.67 -25.61
CA VAL A 101 10.16 -18.35 -26.27
C VAL A 101 9.14 -17.39 -25.67
N ASN A 102 8.27 -17.88 -24.78
CA ASN A 102 7.26 -17.06 -24.12
C ASN A 102 7.75 -16.63 -22.75
N ALA A 103 8.04 -15.33 -22.61
CA ALA A 103 7.96 -14.66 -21.33
C ALA A 103 6.49 -14.54 -20.92
N SER A 104 6.25 -14.51 -19.61
CA SER A 104 4.95 -14.21 -19.04
C SER A 104 5.03 -12.85 -18.34
N GLY A 105 4.11 -11.95 -18.70
CA GLY A 105 4.20 -10.53 -18.33
C GLY A 105 4.92 -9.68 -19.40
N PRO A 106 5.33 -8.43 -19.06
CA PRO A 106 5.28 -7.87 -17.71
C PRO A 106 3.85 -7.59 -17.24
N TRP A 107 3.53 -7.99 -16.00
CA TRP A 107 2.30 -7.60 -15.32
C TRP A 107 2.54 -6.34 -14.50
N ASN A 108 1.58 -5.43 -14.49
CA ASN A 108 1.64 -4.31 -13.56
C ASN A 108 1.43 -4.83 -12.13
N VAL A 109 2.18 -4.27 -11.19
CA VAL A 109 1.97 -4.54 -9.77
C VAL A 109 1.79 -3.25 -9.00
N THR A 110 1.04 -3.32 -7.92
CA THR A 110 1.01 -2.27 -6.89
C THR A 110 1.40 -2.88 -5.55
N TRP A 111 2.04 -2.09 -4.70
CA TRP A 111 2.50 -2.55 -3.40
C TRP A 111 2.23 -1.51 -2.31
N THR A 112 1.96 -1.98 -1.11
CA THR A 112 1.68 -1.11 0.04
C THR A 112 2.14 -1.79 1.32
N ALA A 113 2.74 -1.02 2.23
CA ALA A 113 3.20 -1.54 3.52
C ALA A 113 2.04 -2.13 4.34
N ASP A 114 2.28 -3.28 4.97
CA ASP A 114 1.43 -3.92 5.96
C ASP A 114 2.12 -3.85 7.34
N PRO A 115 1.92 -2.75 8.10
CA PRO A 115 2.52 -2.61 9.42
C PRO A 115 1.98 -3.63 10.42
N GLY A 116 0.79 -4.21 10.20
CA GLY A 116 0.17 -5.19 11.10
C GLY A 116 0.88 -6.55 11.11
N ARG A 117 1.59 -6.87 10.02
CA ARG A 117 2.42 -8.08 9.89
C ARG A 117 3.92 -7.81 10.00
N SER A 118 4.31 -6.55 10.13
CA SER A 118 5.70 -6.16 10.28
C SER A 118 6.19 -6.48 11.70
N GLY A 119 7.47 -6.85 11.82
CA GLY A 119 8.16 -7.13 13.07
C GLY A 119 9.43 -6.29 13.19
N GLN A 120 10.19 -6.51 14.28
CA GLN A 120 11.35 -5.65 14.64
C GLN A 120 12.35 -5.39 13.50
N ARG A 121 12.52 -6.34 12.56
CA ARG A 121 13.44 -6.25 11.41
C ARG A 121 12.87 -6.88 10.14
N MET A 122 11.56 -7.02 10.11
CA MET A 122 10.85 -7.62 8.98
C MET A 122 9.75 -6.66 8.59
N ARG A 123 9.80 -6.18 7.36
CA ARG A 123 8.71 -5.37 6.81
C ARG A 123 7.83 -6.26 5.97
N ALA A 124 6.53 -6.13 6.15
CA ALA A 124 5.55 -6.82 5.34
C ALA A 124 4.87 -5.83 4.39
N TYR A 125 4.47 -6.32 3.21
CA TYR A 125 3.74 -5.53 2.22
C TYR A 125 2.68 -6.40 1.55
N HIS A 126 1.56 -5.80 1.18
CA HIS A 126 0.65 -6.37 0.20
C HIS A 126 1.20 -6.08 -1.20
N LEU A 127 1.25 -7.09 -2.05
CA LEU A 127 1.58 -6.97 -3.46
C LEU A 127 0.35 -7.38 -4.26
N THR A 128 -0.22 -6.47 -5.04
CA THR A 128 -1.29 -6.80 -5.98
C THR A 128 -0.66 -6.98 -7.35
N VAL A 129 -0.80 -8.17 -7.92
CA VAL A 129 -0.37 -8.48 -9.28
C VAL A 129 -1.61 -8.47 -10.18
N GLU A 130 -1.54 -7.72 -11.27
CA GLU A 130 -2.61 -7.68 -12.27
C GLU A 130 -2.97 -9.10 -12.72
N ASP A 131 -4.27 -9.41 -12.74
CA ASP A 131 -4.85 -10.72 -13.07
C ASP A 131 -4.49 -11.93 -12.18
N ALA A 132 -3.51 -11.81 -11.26
CA ALA A 132 -3.12 -12.88 -10.35
C ALA A 132 -3.57 -12.67 -8.89
N GLY A 133 -3.92 -11.44 -8.49
CA GLY A 133 -4.51 -11.15 -7.19
C GLY A 133 -3.52 -10.58 -6.17
N VAL A 134 -3.80 -10.78 -4.87
CA VAL A 134 -3.03 -10.20 -3.77
C VAL A 134 -2.13 -11.25 -3.12
N GLU A 135 -0.85 -10.93 -3.04
CA GLU A 135 0.22 -11.71 -2.41
C GLU A 135 0.87 -10.91 -1.27
N LEU A 136 1.75 -11.57 -0.51
CA LEU A 136 2.50 -10.93 0.57
C LEU A 136 3.99 -10.89 0.25
N LEU A 137 4.59 -9.72 0.48
CA LEU A 137 6.04 -9.56 0.48
C LEU A 137 6.55 -9.43 1.91
N PHE A 138 7.69 -10.07 2.19
CA PHE A 138 8.45 -9.91 3.42
C PHE A 138 9.88 -9.50 3.09
N PHE A 139 10.27 -8.32 3.53
CA PHE A 139 11.65 -7.83 3.44
C PHE A 139 12.35 -8.02 4.79
N ASP A 140 13.47 -8.74 4.78
CA ASP A 140 14.33 -8.95 5.96
C ASP A 140 15.44 -7.90 5.97
N GLU A 141 15.35 -6.93 6.88
CA GLU A 141 16.29 -5.81 6.95
C GLU A 141 17.72 -6.24 7.32
N ASN A 142 17.90 -7.39 7.97
CA ASN A 142 19.25 -7.88 8.31
C ASN A 142 19.95 -8.48 7.10
N LYS A 143 19.20 -9.19 6.27
CA LYS A 143 19.75 -9.94 5.14
C LYS A 143 19.75 -9.12 3.85
N GLY A 144 18.83 -8.15 3.75
CA GLY A 144 18.56 -7.46 2.50
C GLY A 144 17.85 -8.35 1.47
N ASP A 145 17.15 -9.39 1.94
CA ASP A 145 16.44 -10.35 1.09
C ASP A 145 14.94 -10.04 1.05
N LEU A 146 14.33 -10.26 -0.12
CA LEU A 146 12.89 -10.14 -0.31
C LEU A 146 12.27 -11.51 -0.55
N ARG A 147 11.13 -11.78 0.09
CA ARG A 147 10.37 -13.02 -0.08
C ARG A 147 8.96 -12.70 -0.51
N ARG A 148 8.45 -13.43 -1.50
CA ARG A 148 7.05 -13.36 -1.93
C ARG A 148 6.34 -14.64 -1.57
N HIS A 149 5.20 -14.51 -0.92
CA HIS A 149 4.32 -15.60 -0.53
C HIS A 149 3.08 -15.53 -1.42
N GLY A 150 3.05 -16.38 -2.44
CA GLY A 150 1.93 -16.54 -3.37
C GLY A 150 1.25 -17.90 -3.20
N GLU A 151 0.31 -18.21 -4.09
CA GLU A 151 -0.41 -19.49 -4.10
C GLU A 151 0.53 -20.67 -4.36
N ASP A 152 1.50 -20.50 -5.27
CA ASP A 152 2.47 -21.52 -5.66
C ASP A 152 3.61 -21.74 -4.66
N GLY A 153 3.66 -20.96 -3.57
CA GLY A 153 4.64 -21.09 -2.50
C GLY A 153 5.45 -19.82 -2.24
N ILE A 154 6.69 -20.01 -1.77
CA ILE A 154 7.58 -18.91 -1.37
C ILE A 154 8.69 -18.75 -2.39
N VAL A 155 8.78 -17.55 -2.97
CA VAL A 155 9.86 -17.13 -3.88
C VAL A 155 10.85 -16.26 -3.10
N PHE A 156 12.15 -16.52 -3.26
CA PHE A 156 13.22 -15.77 -2.61
C PHE A 156 13.99 -14.96 -3.66
N TYR A 157 13.92 -13.64 -3.56
CA TYR A 157 14.64 -12.75 -4.45
C TYR A 157 15.94 -12.26 -3.85
N THR A 158 16.87 -12.00 -4.75
CA THR A 158 18.10 -11.26 -4.47
C THR A 158 17.99 -9.88 -5.11
N ARG A 159 18.60 -8.88 -4.47
CA ARG A 159 18.61 -7.52 -5.00
C ARG A 159 19.50 -7.48 -6.24
N ALA A 160 18.95 -6.96 -7.33
CA ALA A 160 19.72 -6.72 -8.54
C ALA A 160 20.59 -5.45 -8.38
N PRO A 161 21.74 -5.38 -9.07
CA PRO A 161 22.55 -4.17 -9.13
C PRO A 161 21.87 -3.05 -9.93
#